data_AF-A0A966UL28-F1
#
_entry.id   AF-A0A966UL28-F1
#
_cell.length_a   1.000
_cell.length_b   1.000
_cell.length_c   1.000
_cell.angle_alpha   90.00
_cell.angle_beta   90.00
_cell.angle_gamma   90.00
#
_symmetry.space_group_name_H-M   'P 1'
#
loop_
_entity.id
_entity.type
_entity.pdbx_description
1 polymer ?
#
loop_
_entity_poly.entity_id
_entity_poly.type
_entity_poly.pdbx_seq_one_letter_code
_entity_poly.pdbx_strand_id
1 'polypeptide(L)'
;MNTSTNRTAGRSDKGFTLVELLIVVVILGILATVTVFAVRGITDKGQESACDTDKRVMEVAVETWYADESAATDGDPTEAGLVAAQFLRSESTLYDVGAAGAVNPQAGGACAA
;
A
#
# COMPACT_ATOMS: atom_id res chain seq x y z
N MET A 1 -46.01 -55.43 29.30
CA MET A 1 -45.11 -54.29 29.56
C MET A 1 -44.16 -54.11 28.39
N ASN A 2 -44.17 -52.95 27.74
CA ASN A 2 -42.90 -52.26 27.45
C ASN A 2 -43.20 -50.78 27.20
N THR A 3 -42.75 -49.94 28.13
CA THR A 3 -42.91 -48.49 28.15
C THR A 3 -41.94 -47.85 27.17
N SER A 4 -42.49 -47.22 26.13
CA SER A 4 -41.74 -46.40 25.19
C SER A 4 -41.45 -45.03 25.84
N THR A 5 -40.20 -44.76 26.19
CA THR A 5 -39.74 -43.44 26.63
C THR A 5 -38.64 -42.95 25.71
N ASN A 6 -39.02 -42.35 24.58
CA ASN A 6 -38.13 -41.57 23.73
C ASN A 6 -38.22 -40.09 24.17
N ARG A 7 -37.26 -39.63 24.98
CA ARG A 7 -37.16 -38.21 25.36
C ARG A 7 -36.41 -37.48 24.27
N THR A 8 -37.13 -36.91 23.31
CA THR A 8 -36.58 -35.89 22.43
C THR A 8 -36.26 -34.65 23.27
N ALA A 9 -34.98 -34.46 23.60
CA ALA A 9 -34.48 -33.23 24.18
C ALA A 9 -34.81 -32.07 23.22
N GLY A 10 -35.74 -31.20 23.62
CA GLY A 10 -36.16 -30.05 22.84
C GLY A 10 -34.95 -29.17 22.52
N ARG A 11 -34.61 -29.06 21.23
CA ARG A 11 -33.71 -28.01 20.75
C ARG A 11 -34.45 -26.70 20.92
N SER A 12 -33.97 -25.90 21.87
CA SER A 12 -34.42 -24.52 22.03
C SER A 12 -33.84 -23.73 20.86
N ASP A 13 -34.57 -23.64 19.75
CA ASP A 13 -34.26 -22.70 18.67
C ASP A 13 -34.54 -21.29 19.19
N LYS A 14 -33.51 -20.70 19.81
CA LYS A 14 -33.51 -19.30 20.22
C LYS A 14 -33.29 -18.45 18.97
N GLY A 15 -34.38 -17.96 18.38
CA GLY A 15 -34.31 -16.97 17.31
C GLY A 15 -33.71 -15.65 17.82
N PHE A 16 -32.83 -15.04 17.01
CA PHE A 16 -32.34 -13.68 17.23
C PHE A 16 -33.51 -12.71 17.29
N THR A 17 -33.46 -11.74 18.20
CA THR A 17 -34.50 -10.71 18.26
C THR A 17 -34.27 -9.68 17.14
N LEU A 18 -35.35 -9.13 16.57
CA LEU A 18 -35.23 -8.08 15.55
C LEU A 18 -34.48 -6.85 16.08
N VAL A 19 -34.63 -6.56 17.37
CA VAL A 19 -33.97 -5.44 18.05
C VAL A 19 -32.45 -5.65 18.14
N GLU A 20 -32.03 -6.90 18.33
CA GLU A 20 -30.61 -7.26 18.41
C GLU A 20 -29.91 -7.12 17.06
N LEU A 21 -30.57 -7.47 15.95
CA LEU A 21 -30.02 -7.17 14.62
C LEU A 21 -30.09 -5.68 14.28
N LEU A 22 -31.13 -4.97 14.72
CA LEU A 22 -31.28 -3.54 14.48
C LEU A 22 -30.15 -2.72 15.10
N ILE A 23 -29.81 -2.98 16.36
CA ILE A 23 -28.73 -2.23 17.04
C ILE A 23 -27.36 -2.52 16.40
N VAL A 24 -27.13 -3.74 15.92
CA VAL A 24 -25.87 -4.12 15.26
C VAL A 24 -25.68 -3.34 13.97
N VAL A 25 -26.69 -3.26 13.09
CA VAL A 25 -26.55 -2.53 11.83
C VAL A 25 -26.41 -1.01 12.05
N VAL A 26 -27.03 -0.47 13.12
CA VAL A 26 -26.85 0.92 13.52
C VAL A 26 -25.41 1.18 13.96
N ILE A 27 -24.84 0.33 14.81
CA ILE A 27 -23.44 0.45 15.25
C ILE A 27 -22.49 0.30 14.05
N LEU A 28 -22.69 -0.70 13.19
CA LEU A 28 -21.88 -0.89 11.99
C LEU A 28 -21.96 0.31 11.04
N GLY A 29 -23.13 0.93 10.88
CA GLY A 29 -23.30 2.15 10.08
C GLY A 29 -22.47 3.33 10.61
N ILE A 30 -22.48 3.55 11.93
CA ILE A 30 -21.68 4.61 12.57
C ILE A 30 -20.19 4.32 12.41
N LEU A 31 -19.74 3.09 12.72
CA LEU A 31 -18.33 2.72 12.61
C LEU A 31 -17.83 2.81 11.16
N ALA A 32 -18.63 2.38 10.18
CA ALA A 32 -18.25 2.43 8.77
C ALA A 32 -17.90 3.86 8.32
N THR A 33 -18.70 4.86 8.69
CA THR A 33 -18.42 6.25 8.28
C THR A 33 -17.10 6.80 8.85
N VAL A 34 -16.82 6.56 10.13
CA VAL A 34 -15.56 7.00 10.77
C VAL A 34 -14.35 6.28 10.15
N THR A 35 -14.47 4.98 9.91
CA THR A 35 -13.36 4.18 9.33
C THR A 35 -12.96 4.64 7.93
N VAL A 36 -13.90 5.07 7.09
CA VAL A 36 -13.59 5.55 5.73
C VAL A 36 -12.67 6.78 5.76
N PHE A 37 -12.96 7.78 6.61
CA PHE A 37 -12.11 8.96 6.72
C PHE A 37 -10.73 8.63 7.32
N ALA A 38 -10.69 7.75 8.31
CA ALA A 38 -9.44 7.31 8.92
C ALA A 38 -8.52 6.59 7.91
N VAL A 39 -9.08 5.66 7.11
CA VAL A 39 -8.30 4.90 6.12
C VAL A 39 -7.79 5.79 4.99
N ARG A 40 -8.61 6.74 4.49
CA ARG A 40 -8.16 7.67 3.44
C ARG A 40 -6.90 8.44 3.87
N GLY A 41 -6.90 9.03 5.06
CA GLY A 41 -5.71 9.75 5.55
C GLY A 41 -4.48 8.88 5.75
N ILE A 42 -4.66 7.58 6.12
CA ILE A 42 -3.55 6.63 6.23
C ILE A 42 -2.98 6.30 4.84
N THR A 43 -3.85 6.06 3.85
CA THR A 43 -3.44 5.76 2.48
C THR A 43 -2.68 6.93 1.86
N ASP A 44 -3.19 8.16 2.00
CA ASP A 44 -2.55 9.37 1.46
C ASP A 44 -1.15 9.56 2.06
N LYS A 45 -1.02 9.43 3.38
CA LYS A 45 0.28 9.49 4.06
C LYS A 45 1.21 8.34 3.67
N GLY A 46 0.66 7.14 3.46
CA GLY A 46 1.41 5.98 3.00
C GLY A 46 1.98 6.20 1.59
N GLN A 47 1.20 6.79 0.70
CA GLN A 47 1.62 7.18 -0.65
C GLN A 47 2.71 8.25 -0.60
N GLU A 48 2.53 9.31 0.18
CA GLU A 48 3.56 10.35 0.38
C GLU A 48 4.87 9.77 0.91
N SER A 49 4.78 8.87 1.90
CA SER A 49 5.97 8.21 2.48
C SER A 49 6.67 7.29 1.48
N ALA A 50 5.91 6.60 0.62
CA ALA A 50 6.45 5.76 -0.44
C ALA A 50 7.17 6.62 -1.49
N CYS A 51 6.57 7.74 -1.90
CA CYS A 51 7.19 8.69 -2.83
C CYS A 51 8.49 9.27 -2.26
N ASP A 52 8.51 9.74 -1.02
CA ASP A 52 9.73 10.29 -0.40
C ASP A 52 10.84 9.23 -0.27
N THR A 53 10.47 8.00 0.08
CA THR A 53 11.43 6.89 0.18
C THR A 53 12.03 6.57 -1.18
N ASP A 54 11.20 6.43 -2.21
CA ASP A 54 11.64 6.09 -3.55
C ASP A 54 12.53 7.19 -4.14
N LYS A 55 12.14 8.45 -3.98
CA LYS A 55 12.95 9.60 -4.39
C LYS A 55 14.37 9.55 -3.79
N ARG A 56 14.48 9.30 -2.48
CA ARG A 56 15.78 9.19 -1.80
C ARG A 56 16.61 8.03 -2.34
N VAL A 57 15.99 6.88 -2.60
CA VAL A 57 16.67 5.72 -3.19
C VAL A 57 17.23 6.08 -4.57
N MET A 58 16.44 6.78 -5.40
CA MET A 58 16.88 7.25 -6.71
C MET A 58 17.99 8.28 -6.62
N GLU A 59 17.90 9.26 -5.72
CA GLU A 59 18.96 10.25 -5.48
C GLU A 59 20.27 9.60 -5.06
N VAL A 60 20.23 8.63 -4.14
CA VAL A 60 21.41 7.87 -3.71
C VAL A 60 21.98 7.04 -4.86
N ALA A 61 21.14 6.42 -5.68
CA ALA A 61 21.60 5.64 -6.84
C ALA A 61 22.32 6.54 -7.86
N VAL A 62 21.76 7.72 -8.14
CA VAL A 62 22.38 8.75 -9.01
C VAL A 62 23.69 9.27 -8.41
N GLU A 63 23.73 9.57 -7.11
CA GLU A 63 24.97 10.01 -6.45
C GLU A 63 26.05 8.93 -6.51
N THR A 64 25.66 7.66 -6.33
CA THR A 64 26.58 6.51 -6.44
C THR A 64 27.12 6.36 -7.86
N TRP A 65 26.29 6.59 -8.89
CA TRP A 65 26.73 6.62 -10.29
C TRP A 65 27.83 7.65 -10.52
N TYR A 66 27.65 8.87 -10.00
CA TYR A 66 28.67 9.92 -10.14
C TYR A 66 29.90 9.70 -9.26
N ALA A 67 29.77 8.97 -8.15
CA ALA A 67 30.89 8.58 -7.31
C ALA A 67 31.71 7.41 -7.90
N ASP A 68 31.11 6.61 -8.78
CA ASP A 68 31.79 5.52 -9.47
C ASP A 68 32.52 6.03 -10.72
N GLU A 69 33.85 5.91 -10.71
CA GLU A 69 34.70 6.49 -11.77
C GLU A 69 34.57 5.77 -13.12
N SER A 70 34.07 4.52 -13.13
CA SER A 70 33.78 3.81 -14.38
C SER A 70 32.46 4.29 -15.00
N ALA A 71 31.44 4.50 -14.16
CA ALA A 71 30.15 5.02 -14.58
C ALA A 71 30.20 6.51 -14.98
N ALA A 72 31.07 7.31 -14.35
CA ALA A 72 31.30 8.71 -14.70
C ALA A 72 31.80 8.91 -16.15
N THR A 73 32.36 7.87 -16.77
CA THR A 73 32.77 7.91 -18.20
C THR A 73 31.65 7.60 -19.19
N ASP A 74 30.55 7.00 -18.72
CA ASP A 74 29.38 6.64 -19.53
C ASP A 74 28.37 7.79 -19.69
N GLY A 75 28.64 8.95 -19.09
CA GLY A 75 27.82 10.15 -19.22
C GLY A 75 26.73 10.26 -18.14
N ASP A 76 25.61 10.87 -18.49
CA ASP A 76 24.49 11.10 -17.56
C ASP A 76 23.83 9.77 -17.15
N PRO A 77 23.43 9.61 -15.87
CA PRO A 77 22.78 8.40 -15.40
C PRO A 77 21.41 8.26 -16.06
N THR A 78 21.14 7.05 -16.55
CA THR A 78 19.81 6.61 -16.98
C THR A 78 19.35 5.50 -16.05
N GLU A 79 18.04 5.28 -15.92
CA GLU A 79 17.50 4.24 -15.04
C GLU A 79 17.98 2.84 -15.43
N ALA A 80 17.99 2.56 -16.74
CA ALA A 80 18.56 1.34 -17.28
C ALA A 80 20.05 1.20 -16.92
N GLY A 81 20.81 2.30 -16.97
CA GLY A 81 22.21 2.34 -16.54
C GLY A 81 22.39 2.06 -15.05
N LEU A 82 21.56 2.64 -14.20
CA LEU A 82 21.56 2.43 -12.74
C LEU A 82 21.23 0.97 -12.39
N VAL A 83 20.35 0.32 -13.14
CA VAL A 83 20.04 -1.11 -12.97
C VAL A 83 21.19 -1.99 -13.49
N ALA A 84 21.74 -1.67 -14.66
CA ALA A 84 22.85 -2.43 -15.24
C ALA A 84 24.11 -2.38 -14.37
N ALA A 85 24.42 -1.22 -13.78
CA ALA A 85 25.50 -1.02 -12.82
C ALA A 85 25.15 -1.52 -11.40
N GLN A 86 23.95 -2.07 -11.21
CA GLN A 86 23.46 -2.65 -9.94
C GLN A 86 23.34 -1.65 -8.78
N PHE A 87 23.30 -0.35 -9.05
CA PHE A 87 22.97 0.67 -8.06
C PHE A 87 21.48 0.66 -7.72
N LEU A 88 20.65 0.22 -8.67
CA LEU A 88 19.22 0.00 -8.49
C LEU A 88 18.85 -1.46 -8.81
N ARG A 89 17.89 -2.03 -8.09
CA ARG A 89 17.45 -3.42 -8.33
C ARG A 89 16.48 -3.57 -9.52
N SER A 90 15.72 -2.53 -9.80
CA SER A 90 14.73 -2.45 -10.86
C SER A 90 14.44 -0.98 -11.11
N GLU A 91 14.04 -0.62 -12.33
CA GLU A 91 13.56 0.72 -12.65
C GLU A 91 12.40 1.11 -11.71
N SER A 92 12.39 2.38 -11.29
CA SER A 92 11.28 2.91 -10.49
C SER A 92 10.07 3.15 -11.40
N THR A 93 8.88 3.01 -10.83
CA THR A 93 7.62 3.38 -11.50
C THR A 93 7.04 4.69 -10.97
N LEU A 94 7.75 5.33 -10.04
CA LEU A 94 7.31 6.52 -9.31
C LEU A 94 8.12 7.76 -9.68
N TYR A 95 9.40 7.58 -9.95
CA TYR A 95 10.33 8.63 -10.36
C TYR A 95 11.10 8.19 -11.58
N ASP A 96 11.40 9.15 -12.46
CA ASP A 96 12.25 9.03 -13.63
C ASP A 96 13.57 9.79 -13.40
N VAL A 97 14.67 9.29 -13.97
CA VAL A 97 15.95 10.03 -14.03
C VAL A 97 16.02 10.85 -15.31
N GLY A 98 16.06 12.18 -15.16
CA GLY A 98 16.25 13.15 -16.22
C GLY A 98 17.72 13.52 -16.44
N ALA A 99 17.95 14.47 -17.34
CA ALA A 99 19.30 14.97 -17.65
C ALA A 99 20.07 15.39 -16.39
N ALA A 100 21.39 15.19 -16.40
CA ALA A 100 22.28 15.44 -15.27
C ALA A 100 21.84 14.76 -13.94
N GLY A 101 21.12 13.64 -14.01
CA GLY A 101 20.67 12.89 -12.83
C GLY A 101 19.52 13.51 -12.06
N ALA A 102 18.75 14.42 -12.68
CA ALA A 102 17.60 15.01 -12.03
C ALA A 102 16.50 13.96 -11.76
N VAL A 103 16.19 13.69 -10.49
CA VAL A 103 15.11 12.78 -10.10
C VAL A 103 13.77 13.52 -10.15
N ASN A 104 12.92 13.18 -11.11
CA ASN A 104 11.62 13.81 -11.34
C ASN A 104 10.50 12.79 -11.15
N PRO A 105 9.32 13.18 -10.63
CA PRO A 105 8.20 12.26 -10.52
C PRO A 105 7.76 11.80 -11.91
N GLN A 106 7.44 10.51 -12.04
CA GLN A 106 7.00 9.93 -13.31
C GLN A 106 5.71 10.60 -13.78
N ALA A 107 5.66 10.99 -15.06
CA ALA A 107 4.51 11.71 -15.61
C ALA A 107 3.22 10.88 -15.46
N GLY A 108 2.21 11.46 -14.79
CA GLY A 108 0.94 10.78 -14.50
C GLY A 108 1.03 9.67 -13.44
N GLY A 109 2.17 9.55 -12.75
CA GLY A 109 2.39 8.60 -11.67
C GLY A 109 1.79 9.06 -10.34
N ALA A 110 1.77 8.13 -9.38
CA ALA A 110 1.27 8.34 -8.02
C ALA A 110 1.95 9.47 -7.23
N CYS A 111 3.16 9.88 -7.64
CA CYS A 111 3.97 10.91 -6.99
C CYS A 111 4.00 12.24 -7.77
N ALA A 112 3.38 12.30 -8.96
CA ALA A 112 3.18 13.54 -9.71
C ALA A 112 1.91 14.22 -9.20
N ALA A 113 2.06 15.06 -8.19
CA ALA A 113 0.98 15.90 -7.67
C ALA A 113 0.54 16.97 -8.68
#